data_AF-A0A290MQS5-F1
#
_entry.id   AF-A0A290MQS5-F1
#
_cell.length_a   1.000
_cell.length_b   1.000
_cell.length_c   1.000
_cell.angle_alpha   90.00
_cell.angle_beta   90.00
_cell.angle_gamma   90.00
#
_symmetry.space_group_name_H-M   'P 1'
#
loop_
_entity.id
_entity.type
_entity.pdbx_description
1 polymer ?
#
loop_
_entity_poly.entity_id
_entity_poly.type
_entity_poly.pdbx_seq_one_letter_code
_entity_poly.pdbx_strand_id
1 'polypeptide(L)'
;MSKVMARRALGDWVRPLVVAVLLYIAAFLTRDVLSFGNLAEQTFDEKQALLADQAPASVGKVFVDFDQEQIAALGYPPIIPPQVVLKTSADLATRRPRLLIIDIDISTAGGPDVEKALRALDAQGAPVLLAREAYRGREDSPPFFRPSPLEAIVSASRNLMWVSVVAPAAKDGVVRRMSPWVNGCVDGKAIRLPSPALAAILVRSEGDAAGARRVFGAAGPKLTAACPSQTAKTLEIDLGYGERRSLGPSDGFVRYTESWPPKPARVAYMPARLISPKADLSAVEDAIVVVATSAPDRRDLHTTPLDEMPGGYILLNAIAGALDHGLERPSGFLAGLCLVLAITILDIVVVGVAFSRTPARWRPMLKTVLPTVLTGLLWLGVLLSGSNVASGLLLVIQFTVSMMISAAEARAKSGQPVGANLP
;
A
#
# COMPACT_ATOMS: atom_id res chain seq x y z
N MET A 1 -20.05 -33.50 -45.69
CA MET A 1 -20.19 -33.73 -44.23
C MET A 1 -21.66 -33.69 -43.86
N SER A 2 -22.24 -34.77 -43.31
CA SER A 2 -23.68 -34.77 -43.00
C SER A 2 -23.98 -33.78 -41.86
N LYS A 3 -25.16 -33.13 -41.90
CA LYS A 3 -25.63 -32.25 -40.81
C LYS A 3 -25.54 -32.89 -39.42
N VAL A 4 -25.52 -34.23 -39.35
CA VAL A 4 -25.37 -35.02 -38.11
C VAL A 4 -23.95 -34.95 -37.56
N MET A 5 -22.91 -35.02 -38.39
CA MET A 5 -21.51 -34.89 -37.94
C MET A 5 -21.19 -33.48 -37.45
N ALA A 6 -21.70 -32.44 -38.12
CA ALA A 6 -21.52 -31.06 -37.69
C ALA A 6 -22.21 -30.77 -36.34
N ARG A 7 -23.40 -31.34 -36.11
CA ARG A 7 -24.11 -31.22 -34.82
C ARG A 7 -23.42 -31.98 -33.68
N ARG A 8 -22.86 -33.17 -33.95
CA ARG A 8 -22.08 -33.91 -32.94
C ARG A 8 -20.80 -33.19 -32.55
N ALA A 9 -20.02 -32.75 -33.54
CA ALA A 9 -18.84 -31.94 -33.29
C ALA A 9 -19.21 -30.70 -32.47
N LEU A 10 -20.21 -29.93 -32.90
CA LEU A 10 -20.64 -28.74 -32.15
C LEU A 10 -21.07 -29.07 -30.70
N GLY A 11 -21.77 -30.19 -30.47
CA GLY A 11 -22.13 -30.64 -29.13
C GLY A 11 -20.93 -31.04 -28.26
N ASP A 12 -19.93 -31.71 -28.86
CA ASP A 12 -18.71 -32.14 -28.19
C ASP A 12 -17.78 -30.97 -27.84
N TRP A 13 -17.90 -29.83 -28.55
CA TRP A 13 -17.16 -28.60 -28.26
C TRP A 13 -17.91 -27.65 -27.31
N VAL A 14 -19.23 -27.49 -27.52
CA VAL A 14 -20.04 -26.52 -26.78
C VAL A 14 -20.29 -26.97 -25.34
N ARG A 15 -20.54 -28.26 -25.10
CA ARG A 15 -20.77 -28.77 -23.73
C ARG A 15 -19.58 -28.53 -22.79
N PRO A 16 -18.34 -28.92 -23.12
CA PRO A 16 -17.20 -28.65 -22.26
C PRO A 16 -16.96 -27.15 -22.10
N LEU A 17 -17.03 -26.35 -23.18
CA LEU A 17 -16.89 -24.91 -23.08
C LEU A 17 -17.93 -24.28 -22.12
N VAL A 18 -19.20 -24.68 -22.24
CA VAL A 18 -20.27 -24.23 -21.34
C VAL A 18 -20.00 -24.67 -19.91
N VAL A 19 -19.56 -25.91 -19.67
CA VAL A 19 -19.19 -26.38 -18.33
C VAL A 19 -18.02 -25.57 -17.76
N ALA A 20 -16.98 -25.29 -18.53
CA ALA A 20 -15.85 -24.48 -18.08
C ALA A 20 -16.23 -23.02 -17.82
N VAL A 21 -17.07 -22.43 -18.67
CA VAL A 21 -17.62 -21.08 -18.45
C VAL A 21 -18.48 -21.06 -17.18
N LEU A 22 -19.32 -22.08 -16.96
CA LEU A 22 -20.13 -22.20 -15.74
C LEU A 22 -19.28 -22.43 -14.50
N LEU A 23 -18.23 -23.26 -14.57
CA LEU A 23 -17.28 -23.45 -13.48
C LEU A 23 -16.46 -22.18 -13.21
N TYR A 24 -16.08 -21.45 -14.24
CA TYR A 24 -15.41 -20.15 -14.09
C TYR A 24 -16.34 -19.12 -13.45
N ILE A 25 -17.59 -19.02 -13.91
CA ILE A 25 -18.60 -18.13 -13.31
C ILE A 25 -18.86 -18.55 -11.86
N ALA A 26 -19.01 -19.85 -11.58
CA ALA A 26 -19.19 -20.34 -10.23
C ALA A 26 -17.98 -20.04 -9.33
N ALA A 27 -16.75 -20.28 -9.81
CA ALA A 27 -15.53 -19.95 -9.09
C ALA A 27 -15.36 -18.44 -8.89
N PHE A 28 -15.76 -17.61 -9.86
CA PHE A 28 -15.72 -16.16 -9.78
C PHE A 28 -16.77 -15.61 -8.81
N LEU A 29 -18.00 -16.12 -8.86
CA LEU A 29 -19.08 -15.74 -7.95
C LEU A 29 -18.83 -16.25 -6.53
N THR A 30 -18.20 -17.42 -6.38
CA THR A 30 -17.77 -17.94 -5.08
C THR A 30 -16.45 -17.36 -4.62
N ARG A 31 -15.66 -16.69 -5.46
CA ARG A 31 -14.39 -16.05 -5.08
C ARG A 31 -14.59 -15.07 -3.93
N ASP A 32 -15.64 -14.27 -4.04
CA ASP A 32 -15.97 -13.25 -3.06
C ASP A 32 -16.60 -13.89 -1.79
N VAL A 33 -17.14 -15.11 -1.90
CA VAL A 33 -17.69 -15.90 -0.78
C VAL A 33 -16.59 -16.73 -0.07
N LEU A 34 -15.59 -17.22 -0.80
CA LEU A 34 -14.51 -18.08 -0.32
C LEU A 34 -13.34 -17.28 0.29
N SER A 35 -13.50 -15.98 0.55
CA SER A 35 -12.48 -15.14 1.21
C SER A 35 -11.10 -15.16 0.56
N PHE A 36 -10.97 -15.43 -0.75
CA PHE A 36 -9.68 -15.35 -1.43
C PHE A 36 -9.09 -13.94 -1.44
N GLY A 37 -9.90 -12.91 -1.21
CA GLY A 37 -9.42 -11.55 -0.91
C GLY A 37 -8.51 -11.52 0.32
N ASN A 38 -8.85 -12.27 1.37
CA ASN A 38 -8.04 -12.38 2.58
C ASN A 38 -6.71 -13.08 2.31
N LEU A 39 -6.63 -14.01 1.36
CA LEU A 39 -5.37 -14.74 1.12
C LEU A 39 -4.26 -13.85 0.56
N ALA A 40 -4.58 -12.89 -0.32
CA ALA A 40 -3.56 -11.94 -0.84
C ALA A 40 -3.09 -11.03 0.27
N GLU A 41 -4.03 -10.57 1.10
CA GLU A 41 -3.72 -9.71 2.24
C GLU A 41 -2.92 -10.49 3.31
N GLN A 42 -3.27 -11.74 3.60
CA GLN A 42 -2.49 -12.63 4.48
C GLN A 42 -1.10 -12.95 3.94
N THR A 43 -0.99 -13.26 2.64
CA THR A 43 0.33 -13.50 2.01
C THR A 43 1.18 -12.23 2.04
N PHE A 44 0.55 -11.07 1.82
CA PHE A 44 1.21 -9.78 2.00
C PHE A 44 1.67 -9.60 3.45
N ASP A 45 0.83 -9.97 4.42
CA ASP A 45 1.16 -9.83 5.84
C ASP A 45 2.31 -10.74 6.26
N GLU A 46 2.27 -12.02 5.88
CA GLU A 46 3.35 -12.98 6.09
C GLU A 46 4.65 -12.51 5.44
N LYS A 47 4.58 -11.95 4.24
CA LYS A 47 5.74 -11.36 3.56
C LYS A 47 6.28 -10.15 4.33
N GLN A 48 5.42 -9.25 4.81
CA GLN A 48 5.86 -8.11 5.62
C GLN A 48 6.51 -8.62 6.92
N ALA A 49 5.91 -9.60 7.61
CA ALA A 49 6.45 -10.21 8.82
C ALA A 49 7.81 -10.89 8.59
N LEU A 50 7.97 -11.57 7.46
CA LEU A 50 9.25 -12.18 7.10
C LEU A 50 10.33 -11.14 6.80
N LEU A 51 9.98 -10.05 6.11
CA LEU A 51 10.94 -9.02 5.69
C LEU A 51 11.23 -7.97 6.76
N ALA A 52 10.34 -7.82 7.75
CA ALA A 52 10.51 -6.91 8.87
C ALA A 52 11.81 -7.21 9.62
N ASP A 53 12.48 -6.15 10.04
CA ASP A 53 13.75 -6.20 10.75
C ASP A 53 14.93 -6.83 10.01
N GLN A 54 14.78 -7.21 8.73
CA GLN A 54 15.88 -7.77 7.92
C GLN A 54 16.60 -6.71 7.10
N ALA A 55 15.89 -5.68 6.63
CA ALA A 55 16.48 -4.64 5.80
C ALA A 55 17.46 -3.78 6.63
N PRO A 56 18.67 -3.47 6.15
CA PRO A 56 19.53 -2.50 6.81
C PRO A 56 18.84 -1.13 6.82
N ALA A 57 18.92 -0.41 7.94
CA ALA A 57 18.39 0.94 8.01
C ALA A 57 19.26 1.86 7.14
N SER A 58 18.68 2.42 6.08
CA SER A 58 19.31 3.42 5.21
C SER A 58 19.38 4.81 5.86
N VAL A 59 18.50 5.07 6.83
CA VAL A 59 18.33 6.34 7.55
C VAL A 59 18.13 6.04 9.03
N GLY A 60 18.73 6.88 9.89
CA GLY A 60 18.47 6.86 11.32
C GLY A 60 16.99 7.09 11.62
N LYS A 61 16.45 6.39 12.61
CA LYS A 61 15.05 6.46 13.02
C LYS A 61 14.97 6.69 14.51
N VAL A 62 14.18 7.68 14.91
CA VAL A 62 13.91 7.97 16.32
C VAL A 62 12.41 8.02 16.55
N PHE A 63 11.95 7.28 17.55
CA PHE A 63 10.58 7.34 18.04
C PHE A 63 10.57 8.03 19.40
N VAL A 64 10.02 9.24 19.44
CA VAL A 64 9.86 10.04 20.65
C VAL A 64 8.44 9.86 21.18
N ASP A 65 8.34 9.27 22.37
CA ASP A 65 7.09 8.72 22.87
C ASP A 65 6.56 9.47 24.10
N PHE A 66 5.37 10.05 23.97
CA PHE A 66 4.53 10.41 25.10
C PHE A 66 3.90 9.13 25.66
N ASP A 67 4.70 8.39 26.44
CA ASP A 67 4.37 7.09 26.98
C ASP A 67 3.31 7.14 28.10
N GLN A 68 2.89 5.96 28.58
CA GLN A 68 1.86 5.84 29.60
C GLN A 68 2.20 6.58 30.90
N GLU A 69 3.48 6.58 31.31
CA GLU A 69 3.91 7.28 32.54
C GLU A 69 3.73 8.79 32.39
N GLN A 70 4.14 9.35 31.25
CA GLN A 70 3.98 10.77 30.98
C GLN A 70 2.51 11.17 30.80
N ILE A 71 1.72 10.34 30.13
CA ILE A 71 0.27 10.58 29.98
C ILE A 71 -0.43 10.53 31.34
N ALA A 72 -0.10 9.56 32.19
CA ALA A 72 -0.66 9.48 33.54
C ALA A 72 -0.32 10.73 34.38
N ALA A 73 0.89 11.29 34.22
CA ALA A 73 1.31 12.51 34.91
C ALA A 73 0.55 13.77 34.47
N LEU A 74 -0.05 13.78 33.27
CA LEU A 74 -0.88 14.89 32.79
C LEU A 74 -2.30 14.88 33.38
N GLY A 75 -2.72 13.78 34.00
CA GLY A 75 -4.05 13.60 34.57
C GLY A 75 -5.11 13.23 33.53
N TYR A 76 -6.37 13.19 33.97
CA TYR A 76 -7.53 12.84 33.14
C TYR A 76 -8.34 14.10 32.77
N PRO A 77 -8.76 14.29 31.51
CA PRO A 77 -8.52 13.42 30.35
C PRO A 77 -7.05 13.45 29.87
N PRO A 78 -6.54 12.34 29.28
CA PRO A 78 -5.16 12.23 28.80
C PRO A 78 -4.93 13.06 27.52
N ILE A 79 -4.88 14.38 27.68
CA ILE A 79 -4.65 15.34 26.60
C ILE A 79 -3.24 15.89 26.73
N ILE A 80 -2.41 15.64 25.73
CA ILE A 80 -1.06 16.23 25.66
C ILE A 80 -1.21 17.71 25.29
N PRO A 81 -0.77 18.65 26.15
CA PRO A 81 -0.90 20.07 25.82
C PRO A 81 -0.06 20.43 24.59
N PRO A 82 -0.61 21.14 23.59
CA PRO A 82 0.10 21.45 22.34
C PRO A 82 1.45 22.15 22.55
N GLN A 83 1.56 23.02 23.55
CA GLN A 83 2.81 23.70 23.91
C GLN A 83 3.89 22.75 24.41
N VAL A 84 3.53 21.63 25.05
CA VAL A 84 4.47 20.61 25.49
C VAL A 84 5.00 19.85 24.28
N VAL A 85 4.13 19.49 23.34
CA VAL A 85 4.52 18.85 22.07
C VAL A 85 5.46 19.76 21.29
N LEU A 86 5.07 21.03 21.07
CA LEU A 86 5.86 21.99 20.30
C LEU A 86 7.21 22.31 20.95
N LYS A 87 7.26 22.42 22.28
CA LYS A 87 8.53 22.61 22.99
C LYS A 87 9.46 21.40 22.82
N THR A 88 8.93 20.19 23.02
CA THR A 88 9.68 18.93 22.83
C THR A 88 10.23 18.84 21.41
N SER A 89 9.38 19.13 20.43
CA SER A 89 9.73 19.19 19.01
C SER A 89 10.79 20.24 18.69
N ALA A 90 10.72 21.42 19.32
CA ALA A 90 11.72 22.47 19.13
C ALA A 90 13.09 22.04 19.68
N ASP A 91 13.12 21.41 20.86
CA ASP A 91 14.35 20.87 21.45
C ASP A 91 14.98 19.80 20.54
N LEU A 92 14.17 18.90 19.96
CA LEU A 92 14.63 17.92 18.97
C LEU A 92 15.17 18.58 17.69
N ALA A 93 14.47 19.59 17.19
CA ALA A 93 14.84 20.26 15.95
C ALA A 93 16.19 21.01 16.03
N THR A 94 16.66 21.36 17.24
CA THR A 94 18.03 21.91 17.44
C THR A 94 19.14 20.98 16.95
N ARG A 95 18.85 19.67 16.85
CA ARG A 95 19.77 18.63 16.37
C ARG A 95 19.68 18.36 14.87
N ARG A 96 18.92 19.19 14.14
CA ARG A 96 18.79 19.11 12.69
C ARG A 96 18.42 17.70 12.22
N PRO A 97 17.28 17.15 12.69
CA PRO A 97 16.78 15.90 12.12
C PRO A 97 16.53 16.09 10.62
N ARG A 98 16.66 15.01 9.86
CA ARG A 98 16.36 15.01 8.43
C ARG A 98 14.90 15.34 8.17
N LEU A 99 14.02 14.82 9.02
CA LEU A 99 12.58 15.06 8.99
C LEU A 99 12.01 14.87 10.39
N LEU A 100 11.20 15.82 10.84
CA LEU A 100 10.45 15.71 12.09
C LEU A 100 8.95 15.56 11.78
N ILE A 101 8.29 14.61 12.44
CA ILE A 101 6.86 14.36 12.28
C ILE A 101 6.21 14.47 13.65
N ILE A 102 5.13 15.24 13.72
CA ILE A 102 4.33 15.40 14.93
C ILE A 102 2.99 14.74 14.68
N ASP A 103 2.79 13.55 15.27
CA ASP A 103 1.56 12.74 15.15
C ASP A 103 0.51 13.09 16.21
N ILE A 104 0.57 14.30 16.74
CA ILE A 104 -0.39 14.82 17.70
C ILE A 104 -1.06 16.02 17.04
N ASP A 105 -2.36 15.94 16.78
CA ASP A 105 -3.11 16.99 16.10
C ASP A 105 -3.16 18.27 16.94
N ILE A 106 -2.27 19.21 16.61
CA ILE A 106 -2.25 20.56 17.18
C ILE A 106 -3.11 21.55 16.38
N SER A 107 -3.88 21.11 15.38
CA SER A 107 -4.59 22.01 14.48
C SER A 107 -5.62 22.87 15.19
N THR A 108 -6.25 22.38 16.27
CA THR A 108 -7.19 23.17 17.08
C THR A 108 -6.52 24.00 18.17
N ALA A 109 -5.21 23.84 18.36
CA ALA A 109 -4.47 24.61 19.34
C ALA A 109 -4.35 26.05 18.86
N GLY A 110 -4.72 27.00 19.71
CA GLY A 110 -4.62 28.43 19.42
C GLY A 110 -4.01 29.19 20.58
N GLY A 111 -3.79 30.48 20.34
CA GLY A 111 -3.31 31.43 21.33
C GLY A 111 -1.82 31.72 21.23
N PRO A 112 -1.37 32.81 21.89
CA PRO A 112 -0.04 33.37 21.68
C PRO A 112 1.11 32.40 21.99
N ASP A 113 0.95 31.56 23.02
CA ASP A 113 2.00 30.62 23.43
C ASP A 113 2.21 29.49 22.42
N VAL A 114 1.14 28.97 21.84
CA VAL A 114 1.19 27.93 20.80
C VAL A 114 1.81 28.51 19.52
N GLU A 115 1.38 29.70 19.11
CA GLU A 115 1.94 30.39 17.95
C GLU A 115 3.44 30.70 18.14
N LYS A 116 3.83 31.17 19.33
CA LYS A 116 5.23 31.42 19.68
C LYS A 116 6.05 30.14 19.64
N ALA A 117 5.54 29.04 20.21
CA ALA A 117 6.22 27.75 20.19
C ALA A 117 6.37 27.20 18.76
N LEU A 118 5.34 27.33 17.92
CA LEU A 118 5.39 26.89 16.53
C LEU A 118 6.39 27.70 15.70
N ARG A 119 6.46 29.03 15.91
CA ARG A 119 7.46 29.89 15.26
C ARG A 119 8.88 29.56 15.73
N ALA A 120 9.06 29.25 17.02
CA ALA A 120 10.35 28.84 17.56
C ALA A 120 10.82 27.50 16.96
N LEU A 121 9.89 26.57 16.72
CA LEU A 121 10.15 25.33 16.00
C LEU A 121 10.52 25.58 14.53
N ASP A 122 9.75 26.41 13.82
CA ASP A 122 10.03 26.77 12.41
C ASP A 122 11.42 27.40 12.24
N ALA A 123 11.83 28.24 13.19
CA ALA A 123 13.13 28.90 13.20
C ALA A 123 14.33 27.93 13.29
N GLN A 124 14.12 26.66 13.70
CA GLN A 124 15.18 25.66 13.74
C GLN A 124 15.59 25.17 12.34
N GLY A 125 14.76 25.39 11.31
CA GLY A 125 15.10 25.09 9.91
C GLY A 125 14.92 23.63 9.47
N ALA A 126 14.65 22.70 10.39
CA ALA A 126 14.36 21.31 10.04
C ALA A 126 12.95 21.18 9.43
N PRO A 127 12.75 20.41 8.36
CA PRO A 127 11.41 20.12 7.84
C PRO A 127 10.54 19.41 8.89
N VAL A 128 9.33 19.92 9.10
CA VAL A 128 8.34 19.41 10.06
C VAL A 128 7.03 19.10 9.37
N LEU A 129 6.57 17.86 9.51
CA LEU A 129 5.24 17.42 9.11
C LEU A 129 4.31 17.43 10.32
N LEU A 130 3.24 18.22 10.23
CA LEU A 130 2.23 18.36 11.27
C LEU A 130 1.04 17.49 10.90
N ALA A 131 0.77 16.45 11.68
CA ALA A 131 -0.41 15.62 11.48
C ALA A 131 -1.68 16.44 11.71
N ARG A 132 -2.64 16.25 10.82
CA ARG A 132 -4.00 16.78 10.93
C ARG A 132 -4.99 15.65 10.78
N GLU A 133 -5.84 15.48 11.77
CA GLU A 133 -6.87 14.44 11.74
C GLU A 133 -7.94 14.77 10.70
N ALA A 134 -8.26 13.79 9.86
CA ALA A 134 -9.39 13.87 8.97
C ALA A 134 -10.59 13.18 9.64
N TYR A 135 -11.64 13.95 9.89
CA TYR A 135 -12.87 13.43 10.48
C TYR A 135 -13.74 12.85 9.39
N ARG A 136 -14.20 11.60 9.60
CA ARG A 136 -15.21 11.00 8.74
C ARG A 136 -16.51 11.80 8.89
N GLY A 137 -17.05 12.27 7.78
CA GLY A 137 -18.42 12.78 7.76
C GLY A 137 -19.44 11.63 7.72
N ARG A 138 -20.67 11.93 7.30
CA ARG A 138 -21.66 10.91 6.90
C ARG A 138 -21.11 10.06 5.75
N GLU A 139 -21.66 8.86 5.56
CA GLU A 139 -21.16 7.80 4.64
C GLU A 139 -20.79 8.30 3.22
N ASP A 140 -21.52 9.29 2.69
CA ASP A 140 -21.29 9.87 1.36
C ASP A 140 -20.60 11.24 1.35
N SER A 141 -20.24 11.77 2.52
CA SER A 141 -19.61 13.09 2.62
C SER A 141 -18.08 12.96 2.65
N PRO A 142 -17.36 13.89 1.98
CA PRO A 142 -15.91 13.93 2.07
C PRO A 142 -15.48 14.12 3.54
N PRO A 143 -14.28 13.64 3.91
CA PRO A 143 -13.77 13.92 5.23
C PRO A 143 -13.63 15.43 5.43
N PHE A 144 -13.77 15.90 6.66
CA PHE A 144 -13.53 17.30 7.00
C PHE A 144 -12.35 17.41 7.95
N PHE A 145 -11.71 18.57 7.92
CA PHE A 145 -10.61 18.93 8.79
C PHE A 145 -11.06 20.13 9.62
N ARG A 146 -10.74 20.13 10.91
CA ARG A 146 -11.07 21.26 11.78
C ARG A 146 -10.30 22.50 11.33
N PRO A 147 -10.90 23.70 11.30
CA PRO A 147 -10.17 24.94 11.04
C PRO A 147 -9.02 25.10 12.03
N SER A 148 -7.90 25.64 11.54
CA SER A 148 -6.73 25.86 12.38
C SER A 148 -6.37 27.33 12.47
N PRO A 149 -6.23 27.91 13.67
CA PRO A 149 -5.70 29.27 13.81
C PRO A 149 -4.22 29.36 13.39
N LEU A 150 -3.54 28.21 13.25
CA LEU A 150 -2.12 28.12 12.87
C LEU A 150 -1.91 28.10 11.34
N GLU A 151 -2.99 28.10 10.54
CA GLU A 151 -2.93 27.95 9.07
C GLU A 151 -2.04 29.02 8.41
N ALA A 152 -2.13 30.27 8.88
CA ALA A 152 -1.32 31.37 8.37
C ALA A 152 0.19 31.17 8.63
N ILE A 153 0.54 30.64 9.81
CA ILE A 153 1.94 30.36 10.19
C ILE A 153 2.49 29.22 9.32
N VAL A 154 1.75 28.11 9.22
CA VAL A 154 2.18 26.94 8.45
C VAL A 154 2.28 27.26 6.96
N SER A 155 1.35 28.03 6.42
CA SER A 155 1.36 28.42 5.00
C SER A 155 2.57 29.29 4.65
N ALA A 156 2.94 30.22 5.54
CA ALA A 156 4.06 31.15 5.33
C ALA A 156 5.44 30.54 5.62
N SER A 157 5.50 29.47 6.41
CA SER A 157 6.75 28.82 6.81
C SER A 157 7.45 28.10 5.65
N ARG A 158 8.78 28.06 5.65
CA ARG A 158 9.54 27.23 4.71
C ARG A 158 9.57 25.74 5.12
N ASN A 159 9.43 25.46 6.40
CA ASN A 159 9.75 24.17 6.99
C ASN A 159 8.55 23.40 7.54
N LEU A 160 7.41 24.05 7.78
CA LEU A 160 6.22 23.41 8.34
C LEU A 160 5.25 22.99 7.23
N MET A 161 4.65 21.80 7.31
CA MET A 161 3.62 21.36 6.37
C MET A 161 2.55 20.51 7.05
N TRP A 162 1.27 20.79 6.76
CA TRP A 162 0.16 19.92 7.16
C TRP A 162 0.15 18.63 6.33
N VAL A 163 -0.06 17.50 7.01
CA VAL A 163 -0.22 16.18 6.41
C VAL A 163 -1.44 15.46 7.01
N SER A 164 -2.00 14.51 6.27
CA SER A 164 -3.13 13.69 6.70
C SER A 164 -2.66 12.30 7.10
N VAL A 165 -2.94 11.87 8.31
CA VAL A 165 -2.56 10.55 8.86
C VAL A 165 -3.61 9.47 8.62
N VAL A 166 -4.47 9.64 7.62
CA VAL A 166 -5.54 8.68 7.32
C VAL A 166 -4.96 7.37 6.80
N ALA A 167 -5.03 6.37 7.66
CA ALA A 167 -4.71 4.98 7.34
C ALA A 167 -6.01 4.16 7.43
N PRO A 168 -6.73 3.95 6.30
CA PRO A 168 -7.95 3.17 6.33
C PRO A 168 -7.61 1.71 6.68
N ALA A 169 -8.14 1.24 7.82
CA ALA A 169 -8.12 -0.17 8.14
C ALA A 169 -8.88 -0.97 7.07
N ALA A 170 -8.35 -2.15 6.74
CA ALA A 170 -9.05 -3.11 5.90
C ALA A 170 -10.30 -3.65 6.62
N LYS A 171 -11.10 -4.47 5.93
CA LYS A 171 -12.35 -5.02 6.49
C LYS A 171 -12.12 -5.87 7.75
N ASP A 172 -10.93 -6.44 7.88
CA ASP A 172 -10.48 -7.23 9.04
C ASP A 172 -9.85 -6.37 10.15
N GLY A 173 -9.86 -5.05 10.01
CA GLY A 173 -9.29 -4.12 11.00
C GLY A 173 -7.78 -3.91 10.88
N VAL A 174 -7.09 -4.65 10.01
CA VAL A 174 -5.65 -4.54 9.87
C VAL A 174 -5.28 -3.32 9.03
N VAL A 175 -4.34 -2.52 9.53
CA VAL A 175 -3.83 -1.35 8.82
C VAL A 175 -2.73 -1.80 7.85
N ARG A 176 -3.08 -1.90 6.56
CA ARG A 176 -2.10 -2.22 5.49
C ARG A 176 -1.78 -1.04 4.60
N ARG A 177 -2.60 0.01 4.65
CA ARG A 177 -2.63 1.09 3.67
C ARG A 177 -2.66 2.45 4.34
N MET A 178 -2.02 3.40 3.67
CA MET A 178 -2.08 4.81 3.99
C MET A 178 -2.35 5.55 2.69
N SER A 179 -3.49 6.23 2.60
CA SER A 179 -3.85 6.94 1.37
C SER A 179 -2.77 7.98 1.05
N PRO A 180 -2.14 7.97 -0.15
CA PRO A 180 -1.04 8.89 -0.47
C PRO A 180 -1.43 10.37 -0.31
N TRP A 181 -2.72 10.66 -0.46
CA TRP A 181 -3.32 11.96 -0.22
C TRP A 181 -4.80 11.79 0.14
N VAL A 182 -5.37 12.84 0.75
CA VAL A 182 -6.80 12.91 1.09
C VAL A 182 -7.34 14.27 0.66
N ASN A 183 -8.45 14.27 -0.08
CA ASN A 183 -9.29 15.46 -0.25
C ASN A 183 -10.26 15.57 0.92
N GLY A 184 -10.46 16.77 1.43
CA GLY A 184 -11.49 17.04 2.43
C GLY A 184 -11.88 18.51 2.47
N CYS A 185 -12.47 18.93 3.59
CA CYS A 185 -13.05 20.27 3.73
C CYS A 185 -12.57 21.00 4.98
N VAL A 186 -12.29 22.29 4.86
CA VAL A 186 -12.12 23.24 5.98
C VAL A 186 -13.04 24.42 5.73
N ASP A 187 -13.98 24.70 6.63
CA ASP A 187 -14.95 25.81 6.50
C ASP A 187 -15.67 25.83 5.13
N GLY A 188 -16.10 24.64 4.66
CA GLY A 188 -16.77 24.47 3.37
C GLY A 188 -15.86 24.60 2.14
N LYS A 189 -14.56 24.92 2.32
CA LYS A 189 -13.57 24.99 1.25
C LYS A 189 -12.86 23.66 1.10
N ALA A 190 -12.76 23.21 -0.14
CA ALA A 190 -12.01 22.02 -0.49
C ALA A 190 -10.51 22.21 -0.21
N ILE A 191 -9.92 21.26 0.49
CA ILE A 191 -8.46 21.17 0.68
C ILE A 191 -7.98 19.76 0.33
N ARG A 192 -6.69 19.64 0.06
CA ARG A 192 -6.02 18.36 -0.13
C ARG A 192 -4.76 18.33 0.72
N LEU A 193 -4.56 17.24 1.45
CA LEU A 193 -3.36 17.00 2.24
C LEU A 193 -2.68 15.72 1.76
N PRO A 194 -1.34 15.69 1.63
CA PRO A 194 -0.62 14.45 1.38
C PRO A 194 -0.53 13.61 2.65
N SER A 195 -0.24 12.32 2.51
CA SER A 195 0.20 11.50 3.64
C SER A 195 1.61 11.90 4.10
N PRO A 196 2.00 11.56 5.35
CA PRO A 196 3.36 11.72 5.81
C PRO A 196 4.39 11.05 4.88
N ALA A 197 4.09 9.85 4.36
CA ALA A 197 4.97 9.11 3.45
C ALA A 197 5.18 9.84 2.11
N LEU A 198 4.11 10.34 1.48
CA LEU A 198 4.24 11.13 0.24
C LEU A 198 4.95 12.45 0.52
N ALA A 199 4.58 13.15 1.60
CA ALA A 199 5.22 14.40 1.98
C ALA A 199 6.71 14.23 2.25
N ALA A 200 7.14 13.15 2.89
CA ALA A 200 8.55 12.85 3.13
C ALA A 200 9.35 12.69 1.84
N ILE A 201 8.80 11.97 0.84
CA ILE A 201 9.42 11.86 -0.50
C ILE A 201 9.59 13.24 -1.12
N LEU A 202 8.53 14.06 -1.10
CA LEU A 202 8.53 15.40 -1.70
C LEU A 202 9.47 16.36 -0.96
N VAL A 203 9.55 16.30 0.37
CA VAL A 203 10.50 17.09 1.16
C VAL A 203 11.93 16.70 0.79
N ARG A 204 12.21 15.40 0.62
CA ARG A 204 13.54 14.93 0.20
C ARG A 204 13.89 15.42 -1.21
N SER A 205 12.94 15.39 -2.15
CA SER A 205 13.22 15.82 -3.54
C SER A 205 13.37 17.34 -3.66
N GLU A 206 12.55 18.10 -2.94
CA GLU A 206 12.49 19.57 -3.03
C GLU A 206 13.43 20.27 -2.02
N GLY A 207 13.96 19.53 -1.05
CA GLY A 207 14.86 20.02 -0.01
C GLY A 207 14.18 20.67 1.19
N ASP A 208 12.90 21.07 1.07
CA ASP A 208 12.12 21.64 2.18
C ASP A 208 10.60 21.43 2.04
N ALA A 209 9.86 21.77 3.10
CA ALA A 209 8.41 21.59 3.18
C ALA A 209 7.64 22.55 2.28
N ALA A 210 8.13 23.77 2.05
CA ALA A 210 7.51 24.72 1.13
C ALA A 210 7.59 24.25 -0.33
N GLY A 211 8.72 23.68 -0.74
CA GLY A 211 8.88 23.03 -2.03
C GLY A 211 7.94 21.85 -2.19
N ALA A 212 7.88 20.96 -1.19
CA ALA A 212 6.92 19.87 -1.18
C ALA A 212 5.47 20.35 -1.33
N ARG A 213 5.06 21.41 -0.62
CA ARG A 213 3.73 22.04 -0.77
C ARG A 213 3.49 22.61 -2.16
N ARG A 214 4.49 23.25 -2.78
CA ARG A 214 4.36 23.79 -4.15
C ARG A 214 4.13 22.67 -5.16
N VAL A 215 4.94 21.62 -5.14
CA VAL A 215 4.80 20.47 -6.05
C VAL A 215 3.47 19.78 -5.83
N PHE A 216 3.12 19.50 -4.57
CA PHE A 216 1.85 18.83 -4.25
C PHE A 216 0.62 19.68 -4.59
N GLY A 217 0.67 20.99 -4.35
CA GLY A 217 -0.42 21.92 -4.67
C GLY A 217 -0.59 22.14 -6.18
N ALA A 218 0.48 22.00 -6.96
CA ALA A 218 0.43 22.02 -8.43
C ALA A 218 -0.05 20.69 -9.03
N ALA A 219 0.03 19.60 -8.27
CA ALA A 219 -0.39 18.28 -8.72
C ALA A 219 -1.92 18.17 -8.78
N GLY A 220 -2.45 17.57 -9.84
CA GLY A 220 -3.87 17.25 -10.00
C GLY A 220 -4.79 18.43 -10.34
N PRO A 221 -6.10 18.19 -10.46
CA PRO A 221 -7.05 19.23 -10.79
C PRO A 221 -7.14 20.27 -9.67
N LYS A 222 -7.30 21.55 -10.05
CA LYS A 222 -7.64 22.62 -9.11
C LYS A 222 -8.92 22.23 -8.38
N LEU A 223 -8.85 22.23 -7.06
CA LEU A 223 -10.04 22.01 -6.25
C LEU A 223 -11.01 23.16 -6.50
N THR A 224 -12.27 22.85 -6.80
CA THR A 224 -13.32 23.86 -6.86
C THR A 224 -13.61 24.37 -5.44
N ALA A 225 -14.18 25.57 -5.31
CA ALA A 225 -14.47 26.15 -4.01
C ALA A 225 -15.46 25.31 -3.18
N ALA A 226 -16.34 24.54 -3.85
CA ALA A 226 -17.26 23.62 -3.20
C ALA A 226 -16.54 22.32 -2.81
N CYS A 227 -16.77 21.86 -1.58
CA CYS A 227 -16.36 20.55 -1.09
C CYS A 227 -16.63 19.42 -2.10
N PRO A 228 -15.60 18.87 -2.76
CA PRO A 228 -15.79 17.83 -3.75
C PRO A 228 -16.17 16.52 -3.03
N SER A 229 -17.11 15.77 -3.60
CA SER A 229 -17.12 14.31 -3.37
C SER A 229 -15.77 13.74 -3.81
N GLN A 230 -15.28 12.66 -3.19
CA GLN A 230 -13.98 12.02 -3.50
C GLN A 230 -13.94 11.40 -4.92
N THR A 231 -14.11 12.21 -5.96
CA THR A 231 -14.24 11.77 -7.35
C THR A 231 -12.93 11.86 -8.13
N ALA A 232 -11.93 12.56 -7.60
CA ALA A 232 -10.59 12.58 -8.19
C ALA A 232 -9.97 11.18 -8.06
N LYS A 233 -9.84 10.49 -9.19
CA LYS A 233 -9.36 9.09 -9.23
C LYS A 233 -7.85 8.97 -9.06
N THR A 234 -7.09 9.94 -9.57
CA THR A 234 -5.62 9.90 -9.56
C THR A 234 -5.01 11.30 -9.47
N LEU A 235 -3.80 11.36 -8.93
CA LEU A 235 -2.96 12.54 -8.81
C LEU A 235 -1.67 12.30 -9.61
N GLU A 236 -1.47 13.02 -10.71
CA GLU A 236 -0.17 13.04 -11.38
C GLU A 236 0.79 13.92 -10.60
N ILE A 237 1.87 13.33 -10.08
CA ILE A 237 2.86 14.02 -9.28
C ILE A 237 4.27 13.64 -9.71
N ASP A 238 5.17 14.63 -9.72
CA ASP A 238 6.61 14.42 -9.86
C ASP A 238 7.17 14.14 -8.46
N LEU A 239 7.69 12.93 -8.27
CA LEU A 239 8.30 12.51 -7.00
C LEU A 239 9.77 12.95 -6.89
N GLY A 240 10.26 13.74 -7.84
CA GLY A 240 11.65 14.13 -7.99
C GLY A 240 12.41 13.19 -8.92
N TYR A 241 13.62 13.60 -9.29
CA TYR A 241 14.54 12.80 -10.13
C TYR A 241 13.95 12.37 -11.49
N GLY A 242 12.93 13.10 -11.99
CA GLY A 242 12.26 12.79 -13.25
C GLY A 242 11.20 11.69 -13.15
N GLU A 243 10.88 11.22 -11.95
CA GLU A 243 9.89 10.17 -11.74
C GLU A 243 8.48 10.76 -11.59
N ARG A 244 7.68 10.70 -12.65
CA ARG A 244 6.25 11.03 -12.60
C ARG A 244 5.40 9.81 -12.27
N ARG A 245 4.46 9.96 -11.34
CA ARG A 245 3.51 8.91 -10.95
C ARG A 245 2.07 9.41 -10.90
N SER A 246 1.18 8.58 -11.44
CA SER A 246 -0.28 8.65 -11.23
C SER A 246 -0.67 7.97 -9.92
N LEU A 247 -0.97 8.70 -8.85
CA LEU A 247 -1.32 8.14 -7.54
C LEU A 247 -2.82 8.24 -7.26
N GLY A 248 -3.49 7.10 -7.17
CA GLY A 248 -4.84 7.00 -6.62
C GLY A 248 -4.86 7.05 -5.08
N PRO A 249 -6.02 7.34 -4.46
CA PRO A 249 -6.18 7.36 -3.01
C PRO A 249 -5.98 5.97 -2.36
N SER A 250 -6.06 4.90 -3.15
CA SER A 250 -5.85 3.50 -2.72
C SER A 250 -4.43 2.97 -2.95
N ASP A 251 -3.52 3.77 -3.53
CA ASP A 251 -2.22 3.29 -4.03
C ASP A 251 -1.12 3.23 -2.96
N GLY A 252 -1.38 3.64 -1.73
CA GLY A 252 -0.37 3.66 -0.67
C GLY A 252 -0.46 2.44 0.22
N PHE A 253 0.46 1.49 0.03
CA PHE A 253 0.72 0.43 1.01
C PHE A 253 1.77 0.88 2.01
N VAL A 254 1.56 0.52 3.28
CA VAL A 254 2.58 0.69 4.31
C VAL A 254 3.53 -0.50 4.19
N ARG A 255 4.80 -0.21 3.97
CA ARG A 255 5.86 -1.21 4.05
C ARG A 255 6.39 -1.24 5.48
N TYR A 256 6.14 -2.33 6.18
CA TYR A 256 6.56 -2.50 7.56
C TYR A 256 7.99 -3.02 7.59
N THR A 257 8.91 -2.14 7.95
CA THR A 257 10.35 -2.41 8.05
C THR A 257 10.80 -2.70 9.48
N GLU A 258 10.02 -2.26 10.47
CA GLU A 258 10.34 -2.32 11.90
C GLU A 258 9.16 -2.91 12.70
N SER A 259 9.45 -3.91 13.53
CA SER A 259 8.49 -4.46 14.50
C SER A 259 8.31 -3.56 15.72
N TRP A 260 7.15 -3.62 16.37
CA TRP A 260 6.93 -3.08 17.72
C TRP A 260 6.96 -4.22 18.76
N PRO A 261 7.61 -4.06 19.93
CA PRO A 261 8.36 -2.89 20.42
C PRO A 261 9.66 -2.63 19.64
N PRO A 262 10.20 -1.40 19.68
CA PRO A 262 11.34 -1.01 18.85
C PRO A 262 12.60 -1.77 19.28
N LYS A 263 13.32 -2.31 18.30
CA LYS A 263 14.65 -2.89 18.51
C LYS A 263 15.68 -1.74 18.56
N PRO A 264 16.42 -1.53 19.67
CA PRO A 264 17.28 -0.35 19.83
C PRO A 264 18.36 -0.18 18.74
N ALA A 265 18.81 -1.29 18.15
CA ALA A 265 19.78 -1.27 17.04
C ALA A 265 19.20 -0.70 15.73
N ARG A 266 17.88 -0.53 15.63
CA ARG A 266 17.18 -0.13 14.41
C ARG A 266 16.38 1.16 14.56
N VAL A 267 15.77 1.36 15.73
CA VAL A 267 15.03 2.58 16.07
C VAL A 267 15.42 3.02 17.48
N ALA A 268 15.93 4.24 17.58
CA ALA A 268 16.17 4.87 18.88
C ALA A 268 14.83 5.23 19.52
N TYR A 269 14.54 4.64 20.67
CA TYR A 269 13.34 4.95 21.45
C TYR A 269 13.68 5.97 22.53
N MET A 270 12.91 7.06 22.60
CA MET A 270 13.13 8.14 23.55
C MET A 270 11.81 8.57 24.20
N PRO A 271 11.63 8.37 25.51
CA PRO A 271 10.48 8.94 26.19
C PRO A 271 10.51 10.47 26.13
N ALA A 272 9.41 11.11 25.75
CA ALA A 272 9.34 12.55 25.55
C ALA A 272 9.68 13.34 26.84
N ARG A 273 9.38 12.79 28.03
CA ARG A 273 9.76 13.38 29.33
C ARG A 273 11.27 13.53 29.54
N LEU A 274 12.09 12.76 28.82
CA LEU A 274 13.56 12.82 28.91
C LEU A 274 14.17 13.82 27.92
N ILE A 275 13.38 14.36 26.99
CA ILE A 275 13.83 15.36 26.04
C ILE A 275 13.98 16.70 26.76
N SER A 276 15.21 17.20 26.77
CA SER A 276 15.56 18.50 27.33
C SER A 276 16.79 19.05 26.62
N PRO A 277 17.09 20.36 26.76
CA PRO A 277 18.29 20.96 26.17
C PRO A 277 19.61 20.30 26.59
N LYS A 278 19.63 19.55 27.71
CA LYS A 278 20.81 18.85 28.24
C LYS A 278 20.83 17.35 27.91
N ALA A 279 19.77 16.81 27.34
CA ALA A 279 19.71 15.40 26.97
C ALA A 279 20.71 15.09 25.86
N ASP A 280 21.26 13.87 25.87
CA ASP A 280 21.97 13.35 24.72
C ASP A 280 20.95 13.02 23.62
N LEU A 281 20.97 13.84 22.58
CA LEU A 281 20.11 13.76 21.41
C LEU A 281 20.92 13.44 20.16
N SER A 282 22.09 12.80 20.30
CA SER A 282 22.94 12.40 19.16
C SER A 282 22.20 11.53 18.15
N ALA A 283 21.30 10.65 18.61
CA ALA A 283 20.49 9.79 17.73
C ALA A 283 19.51 10.57 16.82
N VAL A 284 19.23 11.84 17.11
CA VAL A 284 18.29 12.69 16.37
C VAL A 284 18.93 13.30 15.12
N GLU A 285 20.27 13.44 15.10
CA GLU A 285 20.98 14.07 13.99
C GLU A 285 20.83 13.27 12.69
N ASP A 286 20.39 13.95 11.62
CA ASP A 286 20.11 13.35 10.30
C ASP A 286 19.13 12.15 10.31
N ALA A 287 18.34 12.02 11.39
CA ALA A 287 17.34 10.96 11.54
C ALA A 287 15.94 11.41 11.09
N ILE A 288 15.08 10.44 10.82
CA ILE A 288 13.62 10.61 10.77
C ILE A 288 13.12 10.48 12.20
N VAL A 289 12.48 11.54 12.70
CA VAL A 289 12.00 11.61 14.07
C VAL A 289 10.48 11.67 14.07
N VAL A 290 9.83 10.72 14.73
CA VAL A 290 8.39 10.76 14.95
C VAL A 290 8.12 11.04 16.42
N VAL A 291 7.36 12.12 16.68
CA VAL A 291 6.86 12.51 18.00
C VAL A 291 5.40 12.07 18.09
N ALA A 292 5.12 11.06 18.89
CA ALA A 292 3.81 10.42 18.97
C ALA A 292 3.53 9.90 20.39
N THR A 293 2.49 9.09 20.55
CA THR A 293 2.14 8.44 21.81
C THR A 293 1.94 6.95 21.60
N SER A 294 2.44 6.12 22.52
CA SER A 294 2.13 4.70 22.60
C SER A 294 1.16 4.38 23.74
N ALA A 295 0.59 5.40 24.39
CA ALA A 295 -0.22 5.22 25.59
C ALA A 295 -1.54 4.50 25.25
N PRO A 296 -1.82 3.32 25.84
CA PRO A 296 -3.01 2.53 25.51
C PRO A 296 -4.32 3.28 25.77
N ASP A 297 -4.36 4.17 26.76
CA ASP A 297 -5.56 4.97 27.10
C ASP A 297 -5.98 5.93 25.97
N ARG A 298 -5.09 6.21 25.02
CA ARG A 298 -5.36 7.04 23.84
C ARG A 298 -6.03 6.25 22.71
N ARG A 299 -6.15 4.92 22.84
CA ARG A 299 -6.68 4.01 21.80
C ARG A 299 -5.97 4.16 20.46
N ASP A 300 -4.66 4.40 20.50
CA ASP A 300 -3.83 4.54 19.30
C ASP A 300 -3.03 3.27 18.99
N LEU A 301 -3.46 2.11 19.51
CA LEU A 301 -2.93 0.82 19.10
C LEU A 301 -3.80 0.27 17.97
N HIS A 302 -3.15 -0.12 16.87
CA HIS A 302 -3.81 -0.67 15.69
C HIS A 302 -3.22 -2.03 15.35
N THR A 303 -4.06 -2.95 14.87
CA THR A 303 -3.58 -4.21 14.33
C THR A 303 -2.85 -3.98 13.01
N THR A 304 -1.65 -4.51 12.88
CA THR A 304 -0.83 -4.46 11.66
C THR A 304 -0.43 -5.86 11.23
N PRO A 305 0.18 -6.04 10.05
CA PRO A 305 0.82 -7.29 9.67
C PRO A 305 1.88 -7.80 10.65
N LEU A 306 2.43 -6.92 11.48
CA LEU A 306 3.48 -7.22 12.46
C LEU A 306 2.98 -7.27 13.90
N ASP A 307 1.68 -7.52 14.13
CA ASP A 307 0.98 -7.42 15.42
C ASP A 307 0.49 -5.99 15.74
N GLU A 308 0.09 -5.73 16.99
CA GLU A 308 -0.35 -4.42 17.47
C GLU A 308 0.77 -3.38 17.47
N MET A 309 0.47 -2.20 16.94
CA MET A 309 1.45 -1.12 16.75
C MET A 309 0.82 0.26 17.05
N PRO A 310 1.55 1.16 17.74
CA PRO A 310 1.13 2.55 17.90
C PRO A 310 0.99 3.28 16.54
N GLY A 311 0.00 4.16 16.40
CA GLY A 311 -0.24 4.94 15.19
C GLY A 311 1.01 5.66 14.68
N GLY A 312 1.74 6.33 15.58
CA GLY A 312 3.00 6.99 15.23
C GLY A 312 4.09 6.04 14.71
N TYR A 313 4.12 4.79 15.17
CA TYR A 313 5.09 3.79 14.69
C TYR A 313 4.69 3.23 13.31
N ILE A 314 3.39 3.21 12.99
CA ILE A 314 2.89 2.96 11.63
C ILE A 314 3.34 4.09 10.70
N LEU A 315 3.28 5.36 11.13
CA LEU A 315 3.79 6.49 10.34
C LEU A 315 5.30 6.38 10.09
N LEU A 316 6.08 6.01 11.11
CA LEU A 316 7.52 5.79 10.98
C LEU A 316 7.83 4.74 9.90
N ASN A 317 7.13 3.60 9.94
CA ASN A 317 7.25 2.55 8.93
C ASN A 317 6.83 3.03 7.53
N ALA A 318 5.71 3.73 7.42
CA ALA A 318 5.22 4.26 6.15
C ALA A 318 6.23 5.23 5.52
N ILE A 319 6.83 6.13 6.32
CA ILE A 319 7.82 7.10 5.86
C ILE A 319 9.14 6.40 5.48
N ALA A 320 9.68 5.56 6.36
CA ALA A 320 10.93 4.87 6.11
C ALA A 320 10.83 3.98 4.86
N GLY A 321 9.77 3.17 4.78
CA GLY A 321 9.50 2.34 3.61
C GLY A 321 9.35 3.15 2.32
N ALA A 322 8.68 4.30 2.38
CA ALA A 322 8.50 5.19 1.23
C ALA A 322 9.80 5.86 0.78
N LEU A 323 10.69 6.22 1.71
CA LEU A 323 11.99 6.80 1.38
C LEU A 323 12.93 5.74 0.78
N ASP A 324 12.89 4.51 1.27
CA ASP A 324 13.79 3.44 0.84
C ASP A 324 13.38 2.76 -0.46
N HIS A 325 12.07 2.65 -0.67
CA HIS A 325 11.51 1.82 -1.73
C HIS A 325 10.51 2.57 -2.62
N GLY A 326 10.28 3.86 -2.35
CA GLY A 326 9.19 4.62 -2.97
C GLY A 326 7.83 4.21 -2.42
N LEU A 327 6.77 4.85 -2.92
CA LEU A 327 5.40 4.45 -2.59
C LEU A 327 5.12 3.07 -3.19
N GLU A 328 4.90 2.07 -2.33
CA GLU A 328 4.60 0.71 -2.75
C GLU A 328 3.20 0.66 -3.34
N ARG A 329 3.11 0.25 -4.61
CA ARG A 329 1.84 -0.09 -5.23
C ARG A 329 1.59 -1.59 -5.06
N PRO A 330 0.33 -2.01 -4.92
CA PRO A 330 0.01 -3.41 -5.10
C PRO A 330 0.49 -3.79 -6.52
N SER A 331 1.18 -4.93 -6.65
CA SER A 331 1.62 -5.41 -7.95
C SER A 331 0.42 -5.36 -8.90
N GLY A 332 0.55 -4.58 -9.98
CA GLY A 332 -0.58 -4.32 -10.86
C GLY A 332 -1.20 -5.63 -11.32
N PHE A 333 -2.52 -5.72 -11.28
CA PHE A 333 -3.30 -6.84 -11.81
C PHE A 333 -2.74 -7.33 -13.15
N LEU A 334 -2.33 -6.38 -14.00
CA LEU A 334 -1.77 -6.63 -15.32
C LEU A 334 -0.42 -7.35 -15.27
N ALA A 335 0.48 -7.01 -14.34
CA ALA A 335 1.77 -7.69 -14.18
C ALA A 335 1.57 -9.14 -13.73
N GLY A 336 0.68 -9.37 -12.76
CA GLY A 336 0.27 -10.71 -12.37
C GLY A 336 -0.35 -11.48 -13.53
N LEU A 337 -1.26 -10.86 -14.29
CA LEU A 337 -1.87 -11.46 -15.47
C LEU A 337 -0.84 -11.80 -16.56
N CYS A 338 0.10 -10.91 -16.86
CA CYS A 338 1.15 -11.12 -17.84
C CYS A 338 2.08 -12.27 -17.43
N LEU A 339 2.46 -12.36 -16.15
CA LEU A 339 3.24 -13.48 -15.63
C LEU A 339 2.51 -14.81 -15.86
N VAL A 340 1.21 -14.84 -15.57
CA VAL A 340 0.36 -16.02 -15.72
C VAL A 340 0.21 -16.44 -17.16
N LEU A 341 -0.01 -15.48 -18.05
CA LEU A 341 -0.04 -15.73 -19.49
C LEU A 341 1.30 -16.22 -20.01
N ALA A 342 2.43 -15.64 -19.57
CA ALA A 342 3.76 -16.08 -19.98
C ALA A 342 4.04 -17.52 -19.54
N ILE A 343 3.73 -17.83 -18.29
CA ILE A 343 3.84 -19.18 -17.71
C ILE A 343 2.95 -20.17 -18.47
N THR A 344 1.72 -19.77 -18.80
CA THR A 344 0.78 -20.56 -19.58
C THR A 344 1.29 -20.87 -20.98
N ILE A 345 1.78 -19.85 -21.69
CA ILE A 345 2.28 -20.00 -23.05
C ILE A 345 3.48 -20.95 -23.03
N LEU A 346 4.36 -20.82 -22.04
CA LEU A 346 5.48 -21.73 -21.84
C LEU A 346 5.00 -23.18 -21.64
N ASP A 347 4.00 -23.42 -20.79
CA ASP A 347 3.41 -24.75 -20.58
C ASP A 347 2.88 -25.36 -21.89
N ILE A 348 2.08 -24.58 -22.64
CA ILE A 348 1.53 -25.00 -23.94
C ILE A 348 2.65 -25.40 -24.91
N VAL A 349 3.72 -24.61 -24.98
CA VAL A 349 4.87 -24.88 -25.84
C VAL A 349 5.61 -26.14 -25.38
N VAL A 350 5.88 -26.29 -24.08
CA VAL A 350 6.58 -27.45 -23.51
C VAL A 350 5.78 -28.73 -23.77
N VAL A 351 4.48 -28.73 -23.45
CA VAL A 351 3.59 -29.88 -23.69
C VAL A 351 3.47 -30.17 -25.19
N GLY A 352 3.32 -29.15 -26.03
CA GLY A 352 3.24 -29.31 -27.48
C GLY A 352 4.50 -29.92 -28.08
N VAL A 353 5.68 -29.43 -27.71
CA VAL A 353 6.98 -29.96 -28.16
C VAL A 353 7.17 -31.39 -27.65
N ALA A 354 6.93 -31.64 -26.36
CA ALA A 354 7.03 -32.97 -25.77
C ALA A 354 6.13 -33.97 -26.51
N PHE A 355 4.89 -33.58 -26.78
CA PHE A 355 3.94 -34.42 -27.51
C PHE A 355 4.38 -34.69 -28.95
N SER A 356 4.93 -33.69 -29.64
CA SER A 356 5.42 -33.81 -31.03
C SER A 356 6.59 -34.80 -31.17
N ARG A 357 7.46 -34.88 -30.15
CA ARG A 357 8.66 -35.74 -30.17
C ARG A 357 8.46 -37.11 -29.51
N THR A 358 7.32 -37.34 -28.86
CA THR A 358 7.09 -38.58 -28.09
C THR A 358 6.53 -39.71 -28.98
N PRO A 359 7.14 -40.92 -28.94
CA PRO A 359 6.63 -42.09 -29.65
C PRO A 359 5.19 -42.44 -29.28
N ALA A 360 4.42 -42.98 -30.22
CA ALA A 360 2.99 -43.25 -30.07
C ALA A 360 2.64 -44.06 -28.81
N ARG A 361 3.49 -45.02 -28.42
CA ARG A 361 3.30 -45.86 -27.22
C ARG A 361 3.21 -45.08 -25.90
N TRP A 362 3.86 -43.91 -25.81
CA TRP A 362 3.92 -43.11 -24.58
C TRP A 362 2.92 -41.95 -24.56
N ARG A 363 2.31 -41.63 -25.71
CA ARG A 363 1.33 -40.54 -25.83
C ARG A 363 0.16 -40.63 -24.84
N PRO A 364 -0.41 -41.81 -24.51
CA PRO A 364 -1.50 -41.89 -23.53
C PRO A 364 -1.07 -41.42 -22.13
N MET A 365 0.11 -41.83 -21.68
CA MET A 365 0.65 -41.41 -20.39
C MET A 365 0.99 -39.92 -20.39
N LEU A 366 1.64 -39.42 -21.45
CA LEU A 366 2.00 -38.01 -21.56
C LEU A 366 0.77 -37.08 -21.64
N LYS A 367 -0.38 -37.56 -22.15
CA LYS A 367 -1.61 -36.75 -22.22
C LYS A 367 -2.20 -36.42 -20.86
N THR A 368 -2.09 -37.36 -19.93
CA THR A 368 -2.77 -37.23 -18.63
C THR A 368 -1.80 -36.81 -17.55
N VAL A 369 -0.61 -37.39 -17.51
CA VAL A 369 0.34 -37.16 -16.40
C VAL A 369 1.08 -35.84 -16.58
N LEU A 370 1.60 -35.54 -17.77
CA LEU A 370 2.46 -34.36 -17.97
C LEU A 370 1.71 -33.04 -17.77
N PRO A 371 0.53 -32.78 -18.38
CA PRO A 371 -0.22 -31.56 -18.13
C PRO A 371 -0.65 -31.44 -16.67
N THR A 372 -1.04 -32.54 -16.03
CA THR A 372 -1.45 -32.54 -14.62
C THR A 372 -0.30 -32.16 -13.69
N VAL A 373 0.89 -32.72 -13.92
CA VAL A 373 2.08 -32.40 -13.13
C VAL A 373 2.57 -30.98 -13.39
N LEU A 374 2.67 -30.56 -14.67
CA LEU A 374 3.08 -29.18 -14.97
C LEU A 374 2.07 -28.19 -14.39
N THR A 375 0.78 -28.41 -14.59
CA THR A 375 -0.27 -27.55 -14.01
C THR A 375 -0.17 -27.51 -12.49
N GLY A 376 0.05 -28.65 -11.82
CA GLY A 376 0.25 -28.70 -10.38
C GLY A 376 1.47 -27.88 -9.91
N LEU A 377 2.60 -27.98 -10.63
CA LEU A 377 3.80 -27.19 -10.35
C LEU A 377 3.60 -25.69 -10.63
N LEU A 378 2.81 -25.35 -11.64
CA LEU A 378 2.46 -23.96 -11.96
C LEU A 378 1.53 -23.37 -10.91
N TRP A 379 0.54 -24.13 -10.46
CA TRP A 379 -0.28 -23.77 -9.32
C TRP A 379 0.55 -23.53 -8.08
N LEU A 380 1.52 -24.41 -7.80
CA LEU A 380 2.45 -24.22 -6.69
C LEU A 380 3.27 -22.94 -6.86
N GLY A 381 3.82 -22.69 -8.06
CA GLY A 381 4.58 -21.47 -8.34
C GLY A 381 3.76 -20.18 -8.20
N VAL A 382 2.49 -20.21 -8.62
CA VAL A 382 1.54 -19.09 -8.52
C VAL A 382 1.11 -18.83 -7.08
N LEU A 383 0.88 -19.88 -6.32
CA LEU A 383 0.62 -19.79 -4.87
C LEU A 383 1.84 -19.19 -4.17
N LEU A 384 3.04 -19.65 -4.50
CA LEU A 384 4.29 -19.11 -3.96
C LEU A 384 4.57 -17.66 -4.40
N SER A 385 4.05 -17.22 -5.55
CA SER A 385 4.19 -15.83 -6.02
C SER A 385 3.12 -14.87 -5.49
N GLY A 386 2.11 -15.36 -4.75
CA GLY A 386 1.07 -14.53 -4.13
C GLY A 386 0.13 -13.84 -5.13
N SER A 387 0.01 -14.32 -6.36
CA SER A 387 -0.82 -13.66 -7.38
C SER A 387 -2.23 -14.26 -7.43
N ASN A 388 -3.20 -13.64 -6.75
CA ASN A 388 -4.55 -14.22 -6.61
C ASN A 388 -5.43 -14.20 -7.87
N VAL A 389 -5.08 -13.36 -8.85
CA VAL A 389 -5.79 -13.25 -10.13
C VAL A 389 -5.43 -14.39 -11.08
N ALA A 390 -4.22 -14.91 -10.93
CA ALA A 390 -3.65 -15.98 -11.75
C ALA A 390 -4.46 -17.27 -11.72
N SER A 391 -4.96 -17.60 -10.53
CA SER A 391 -5.58 -18.87 -10.16
C SER A 391 -6.79 -19.18 -11.05
N GLY A 392 -7.63 -18.17 -11.34
CA GLY A 392 -8.82 -18.34 -12.18
C GLY A 392 -8.49 -18.49 -13.67
N LEU A 393 -7.47 -17.77 -14.17
CA LEU A 393 -7.07 -17.85 -15.58
C LEU A 393 -6.41 -19.20 -15.90
N LEU A 394 -5.60 -19.72 -14.97
CA LEU A 394 -4.92 -21.02 -15.11
C LEU A 394 -5.89 -22.19 -15.25
N LEU A 395 -7.05 -22.15 -14.58
CA LEU A 395 -8.11 -23.16 -14.76
C LEU A 395 -8.71 -23.12 -16.18
N VAL A 396 -8.98 -21.92 -16.71
CA VAL A 396 -9.50 -21.75 -18.08
C VAL A 396 -8.47 -22.24 -19.10
N ILE A 397 -7.20 -21.97 -18.84
CA ILE A 397 -6.08 -22.39 -19.67
C ILE A 397 -5.93 -23.91 -19.66
N GLN A 398 -5.90 -24.53 -18.47
CA GLN A 398 -5.82 -25.99 -18.30
C GLN A 398 -6.94 -26.70 -19.05
N PHE A 399 -8.15 -26.14 -18.98
CA PHE A 399 -9.29 -26.64 -19.72
C PHE A 399 -9.12 -26.52 -21.23
N THR A 400 -8.67 -25.37 -21.70
CA THR A 400 -8.45 -25.08 -23.12
C THR A 400 -7.38 -26.00 -23.71
N VAL A 401 -6.28 -26.22 -22.99
CA VAL A 401 -5.20 -27.14 -23.41
C VAL A 401 -5.71 -28.58 -23.48
N SER A 402 -6.46 -29.05 -22.47
CA SER A 402 -7.05 -30.38 -22.47
C SER A 402 -8.02 -30.58 -23.64
N MET A 403 -8.77 -29.54 -24.00
CA MET A 403 -9.64 -29.55 -25.18
C MET A 403 -8.87 -29.59 -26.50
N MET A 404 -7.82 -28.79 -26.66
CA MET A 404 -7.00 -28.80 -27.87
C MET A 404 -6.33 -30.17 -28.10
N ILE A 405 -5.83 -30.79 -27.04
CA ILE A 405 -5.23 -32.13 -27.10
C ILE A 405 -6.26 -33.18 -27.53
N SER A 406 -7.46 -33.14 -26.93
CA SER A 406 -8.54 -34.08 -27.27
C SER A 406 -9.01 -33.94 -28.72
N ALA A 407 -9.06 -32.70 -29.22
CA ALA A 407 -9.45 -32.39 -30.59
C ALA A 407 -8.42 -32.81 -31.65
N ALA A 408 -7.13 -32.59 -31.36
CA ALA A 408 -6.04 -33.02 -32.23
C ALA A 408 -6.05 -34.55 -32.40
N GLU A 409 -6.39 -35.28 -31.33
CA GLU A 409 -6.51 -36.73 -31.35
C GLU A 409 -7.72 -37.23 -32.14
N ALA A 410 -8.89 -36.59 -32.00
CA ALA A 410 -10.07 -36.93 -32.78
C ALA A 410 -9.81 -36.79 -34.30
N ARG A 411 -9.05 -35.76 -34.70
CA ARG A 411 -8.60 -35.58 -36.09
C ARG A 411 -7.58 -36.63 -36.54
N ALA A 412 -6.63 -37.00 -35.68
CA ALA A 412 -5.67 -38.05 -36.01
C ALA A 412 -6.34 -39.42 -36.21
N LYS A 413 -7.38 -39.73 -35.43
CA LYS A 413 -8.13 -41.00 -35.53
C LYS A 413 -9.10 -41.04 -36.71
N SER A 414 -9.57 -39.90 -37.22
CA SER A 414 -10.50 -39.87 -38.35
C SER A 414 -9.84 -40.16 -39.70
N GLY A 415 -8.51 -40.30 -39.75
CA GLY A 415 -7.77 -40.58 -40.99
C GLY A 415 -7.86 -39.48 -42.04
N GLN A 416 -8.37 -38.29 -41.69
CA GLN A 416 -8.43 -37.16 -42.60
C GLN A 416 -7.01 -36.61 -42.83
N PRO A 417 -6.50 -36.61 -44.09
CA PRO A 417 -5.20 -36.03 -44.39
C PRO A 417 -5.21 -34.53 -44.11
N VAL A 418 -4.18 -34.03 -43.43
CA VAL A 418 -4.04 -32.67 -42.89
C VAL A 418 -3.94 -31.56 -43.99
N GLY A 419 -4.12 -31.89 -45.27
CA GLY A 419 -3.90 -30.94 -46.37
C GLY A 419 -5.05 -30.76 -47.37
N ALA A 420 -6.23 -31.37 -47.17
CA ALA A 420 -7.18 -31.48 -48.27
C ALA A 420 -8.16 -30.32 -48.47
N ASN A 421 -8.24 -29.32 -47.58
CA ASN A 421 -9.09 -28.12 -47.80
C ASN A 421 -8.61 -26.93 -46.95
N LEU A 422 -7.72 -26.12 -47.53
CA LEU A 422 -7.65 -24.68 -47.28
C LEU A 422 -8.02 -24.01 -48.62
N PRO A 423 -9.06 -23.15 -48.70
CA PRO A 423 -9.11 -22.14 -49.75
C PRO A 423 -8.01 -21.10 -49.57
#